data_AF-A0A6U5YWT7-F1
#
_entry.id   AF-A0A6U5YWT7-F1
#
_cell.length_a   1.000
_cell.length_b   1.000
_cell.length_c   1.000
_cell.angle_alpha   90.00
_cell.angle_beta   90.00
_cell.angle_gamma   90.00
#
_symmetry.space_group_name_H-M   'P 1'
#
loop_
_entity.id
_entity.type
_entity.pdbx_description
1 polymer ?
#
loop_
_entity_poly.entity_id
_entity_poly.type
_entity_poly.pdbx_seq_one_letter_code
_entity_poly.pdbx_strand_id
1 'polypeptide(L)'
;MVLQPSSSEALRLFTCFGLFLLSNSFQAVNIAVRDVNSDKSSTKLYSSQQDTRRICNVFDFRRLVPYQEGLQLQQNLQQDSIKALVGGHQTSDALILLEHPTVYTLGSSSVLSDILFELPDIDITNVGAKVVVEDYPEMPPFSIFRVQRGGKVTYHCPGQLVVYPILDLNYHGKDIERYLRNLEQLIINTLARFGVRGAREEGD
;
A
#
# COMPACT_ATOMS: atom_id res chain seq x y z
N MET A 1 20.73 0.58 -10.83
CA MET A 1 21.42 1.85 -11.17
C MET A 1 21.23 2.74 -9.96
N VAL A 2 22.31 2.93 -9.20
CA VAL A 2 22.34 3.56 -7.87
C VAL A 2 21.82 4.99 -7.94
N LEU A 3 20.89 5.37 -7.05
CA LEU A 3 20.55 6.76 -6.79
C LEU A 3 20.55 7.02 -5.28
N GLN A 4 21.51 7.83 -4.83
CA GLN A 4 21.60 8.35 -3.46
C GLN A 4 20.48 9.36 -3.19
N PRO A 5 19.91 9.42 -1.97
CA PRO A 5 18.97 10.48 -1.62
C PRO A 5 19.70 11.69 -1.00
N SER A 6 19.63 12.84 -1.66
CA SER A 6 19.92 14.13 -1.04
C SER A 6 18.72 14.64 -0.25
N SER A 7 18.99 15.19 0.92
CA SER A 7 18.06 15.78 1.90
C SER A 7 16.91 16.62 1.33
N SER A 8 15.66 16.19 1.54
CA SER A 8 14.49 16.99 1.98
C SER A 8 13.11 16.33 1.74
N GLU A 9 13.01 15.08 1.25
CA GLU A 9 11.71 14.44 0.95
C GLU A 9 11.25 13.37 1.98
N ALA A 10 11.26 13.70 3.27
CA ALA A 10 10.86 12.76 4.33
C ALA A 10 9.32 12.57 4.49
N LEU A 11 8.51 12.78 3.46
CA LEU A 11 7.03 12.75 3.60
C LEU A 11 6.26 12.09 2.45
N ARG A 12 6.91 11.33 1.57
CA ARG A 12 6.23 10.64 0.45
C ARG A 12 6.80 9.25 0.22
N LEU A 13 6.25 8.25 0.90
CA LEU A 13 6.43 6.85 0.50
C LEU A 13 5.10 6.09 0.57
N PHE A 14 4.44 6.02 -0.59
CA PHE A 14 3.41 5.04 -0.90
C PHE A 14 4.08 3.85 -1.61
N THR A 15 4.65 2.90 -0.89
CA THR A 15 5.29 1.74 -1.53
C THR A 15 4.27 0.64 -1.81
N CYS A 16 3.90 0.49 -3.08
CA CYS A 16 3.12 -0.64 -3.60
C CYS A 16 4.00 -1.90 -3.59
N PHE A 17 3.78 -2.81 -2.64
CA PHE A 17 4.19 -4.22 -2.80
C PHE A 17 2.92 -5.06 -2.99
N GLY A 18 2.74 -5.59 -4.19
CA GLY A 18 1.69 -6.56 -4.48
C GLY A 18 2.12 -7.94 -4.00
N LEU A 19 1.32 -8.54 -3.12
CA LEU A 19 1.55 -9.85 -2.55
C LEU A 19 0.48 -10.81 -3.09
N PHE A 20 0.88 -11.97 -3.61
CA PHE A 20 -0.06 -13.03 -4.00
C PHE A 20 -0.23 -13.97 -2.81
N LEU A 21 -1.41 -14.05 -2.19
CA LEU A 21 -1.69 -15.03 -1.15
C LEU A 21 -3.14 -15.55 -1.21
N LEU A 22 -3.26 -16.87 -1.27
CA LEU A 22 -4.51 -17.61 -1.07
C LEU A 22 -4.50 -18.32 0.29
N SER A 23 -5.61 -18.15 1.01
CA SER A 23 -6.14 -19.01 2.07
C SER A 23 -5.60 -18.90 3.51
N ASN A 24 -6.50 -19.31 4.41
CA ASN A 24 -6.63 -18.98 5.82
C ASN A 24 -5.48 -19.48 6.71
N SER A 25 -4.97 -18.59 7.56
CA SER A 25 -4.76 -18.76 9.02
C SER A 25 -3.59 -17.90 9.49
N PHE A 26 -3.91 -16.70 10.01
CA PHE A 26 -2.94 -15.80 10.64
C PHE A 26 -2.68 -16.19 12.10
N GLN A 27 -1.41 -16.19 12.49
CA GLN A 27 -1.00 -16.01 13.88
C GLN A 27 -0.15 -14.74 13.98
N ALA A 28 -0.36 -14.02 15.07
CA ALA A 28 -0.28 -12.57 15.24
C ALA A 28 1.13 -11.94 15.21
N VAL A 29 1.20 -10.72 14.64
CA VAL A 29 1.95 -9.61 15.25
C VAL A 29 0.97 -8.94 16.22
N ASN A 30 1.40 -8.63 17.46
CA ASN A 30 0.54 -8.03 18.50
C ASN A 30 0.14 -6.59 18.13
N ILE A 31 -0.83 -6.46 17.25
CA ILE A 31 -1.50 -5.22 16.87
C ILE A 31 -2.91 -5.29 17.45
N ALA A 32 -3.32 -4.27 18.22
CA ALA A 32 -4.73 -4.12 18.60
C ALA A 32 -5.51 -3.73 17.35
N VAL A 33 -6.16 -4.71 16.71
CA VAL A 33 -6.99 -4.52 15.52
C VAL A 33 -8.40 -4.18 15.96
N ARG A 34 -8.90 -3.01 15.56
CA ARG A 34 -10.31 -2.65 15.70
C ARG A 34 -10.99 -2.77 14.33
N ASP A 35 -11.92 -3.70 14.20
CA ASP A 35 -12.77 -3.84 13.01
C ASP A 35 -13.86 -2.77 13.04
N VAL A 36 -13.85 -1.89 12.02
CA VAL A 36 -14.75 -0.73 11.93
C VAL A 36 -16.09 -1.11 11.28
N ASN A 37 -16.24 -2.33 10.74
CA ASN A 37 -17.45 -2.79 10.05
C ASN A 37 -18.42 -3.61 10.91
N SER A 38 -18.09 -3.85 12.19
CA SER A 38 -19.00 -4.57 13.09
C SER A 38 -19.99 -3.60 13.77
N ASP A 39 -21.26 -3.73 13.40
CA ASP A 39 -22.36 -2.93 13.92
C ASP A 39 -22.66 -3.25 15.40
N LYS A 40 -23.25 -2.26 16.07
CA LYS A 40 -23.48 -2.12 17.52
C LYS A 40 -24.13 -3.34 18.18
N SER A 41 -23.48 -3.92 19.20
CA SER A 41 -24.13 -4.38 20.44
C SER A 41 -23.13 -5.00 21.42
N SER A 42 -23.09 -4.46 22.64
CA SER A 42 -22.50 -5.04 23.85
C SER A 42 -20.98 -5.25 23.88
N THR A 43 -20.26 -4.39 24.61
CA THR A 43 -18.99 -4.81 25.21
C THR A 43 -18.86 -4.15 26.57
N LYS A 44 -18.88 -5.01 27.60
CA LYS A 44 -18.70 -4.67 29.01
C LYS A 44 -17.41 -3.89 29.22
N LEU A 45 -17.52 -2.78 29.94
CA LEU A 45 -16.39 -2.03 30.50
C LEU A 45 -15.65 -2.91 31.53
N TYR A 46 -14.58 -3.56 31.08
CA TYR A 46 -13.51 -4.00 31.98
C TYR A 46 -12.42 -2.92 31.94
N SER A 47 -12.34 -2.13 33.02
CA SER A 47 -11.20 -1.25 33.25
C SER A 47 -10.05 -2.02 33.90
N SER A 48 -8.84 -1.44 33.79
CA SER A 48 -7.58 -1.80 34.47
C SER A 48 -6.57 -2.68 33.70
N GLN A 49 -6.07 -2.13 32.59
CA GLN A 49 -4.63 -1.99 32.28
C GLN A 49 -4.57 -0.99 31.10
N GLN A 50 -3.85 0.12 31.24
CA GLN A 50 -3.67 1.05 30.11
C GLN A 50 -2.93 0.30 29.01
N ASP A 51 -3.66 -0.07 27.97
CA ASP A 51 -3.08 -0.71 26.80
C ASP A 51 -2.14 0.28 26.12
N THR A 52 -0.83 0.11 26.32
CA THR A 52 0.22 0.96 25.75
C THR A 52 0.48 0.67 24.27
N ARG A 53 -0.25 -0.31 23.69
CA ARG A 53 -0.08 -0.70 22.29
C ARG A 53 -0.64 0.38 21.38
N ARG A 54 0.15 0.76 20.37
CA ARG A 54 -0.30 1.62 19.29
C ARG A 54 -1.45 0.94 18.54
N ILE A 55 -2.55 1.66 18.37
CA ILE A 55 -3.72 1.19 17.62
C ILE A 55 -3.38 1.23 16.13
N CYS A 56 -3.74 0.16 15.41
CA CYS A 56 -3.72 0.11 13.96
C CYS A 56 -5.11 -0.25 13.44
N ASN A 57 -5.71 0.64 12.67
CA ASN A 57 -7.01 0.45 12.06
C ASN A 57 -6.86 -0.35 10.77
N VAL A 58 -7.60 -1.45 10.63
CA VAL A 58 -7.54 -2.29 9.43
C VAL A 58 -8.77 -2.06 8.56
N PHE A 59 -8.55 -1.61 7.33
CA PHE A 59 -9.55 -1.44 6.29
C PHE A 59 -9.45 -2.62 5.33
N ASP A 60 -10.17 -3.69 5.65
CA ASP A 60 -10.14 -4.95 4.92
C ASP A 60 -11.25 -5.00 3.86
N PHE A 61 -10.89 -4.74 2.60
CA PHE A 61 -11.79 -4.86 1.47
C PHE A 61 -11.72 -6.23 0.81
N ARG A 62 -10.50 -6.80 0.65
CA ARG A 62 -10.23 -8.08 -0.05
C ARG A 62 -11.13 -8.32 -1.28
N ARG A 63 -11.29 -7.25 -2.07
CA ARG A 63 -12.11 -7.19 -3.28
C ARG A 63 -11.51 -6.15 -4.22
N LEU A 64 -12.01 -6.15 -5.45
CA LEU A 64 -11.65 -5.12 -6.43
C LEU A 64 -12.13 -3.74 -5.98
N VAL A 65 -11.18 -2.83 -5.88
CA VAL A 65 -11.37 -1.40 -5.61
C VAL A 65 -10.68 -0.64 -6.75
N PRO A 66 -11.36 0.27 -7.47
CA PRO A 66 -10.73 1.12 -8.47
C PRO A 66 -9.49 1.85 -7.90
N TYR A 67 -8.41 1.93 -8.69
CA TYR A 67 -7.14 2.48 -8.21
C TYR A 67 -7.28 3.87 -7.60
N GLN A 68 -8.06 4.75 -8.25
CA GLN A 68 -8.33 6.10 -7.79
C GLN A 68 -9.05 6.14 -6.43
N GLU A 69 -9.99 5.23 -6.17
CA GLU A 69 -10.68 5.14 -4.88
C GLU A 69 -9.72 4.70 -3.78
N GLY A 70 -8.86 3.72 -4.07
CA GLY A 70 -7.80 3.29 -3.15
C GLY A 70 -6.80 4.42 -2.86
N LEU A 71 -6.40 5.19 -3.87
CA LEU A 71 -5.53 6.35 -3.72
C LEU A 71 -6.19 7.46 -2.88
N GLN A 72 -7.48 7.73 -3.10
CA GLN A 72 -8.23 8.72 -2.33
C GLN A 72 -8.32 8.32 -0.85
N LEU A 73 -8.58 7.05 -0.54
CA LEU A 73 -8.60 6.56 0.84
C LEU A 73 -7.23 6.72 1.52
N GLN A 74 -6.15 6.37 0.82
CA GLN A 74 -4.79 6.57 1.29
C GLN A 74 -4.51 8.04 1.63
N GLN A 75 -4.87 8.96 0.73
CA GLN A 75 -4.68 10.41 0.92
C GLN A 75 -5.49 10.95 2.09
N ASN A 76 -6.75 10.51 2.24
CA ASN A 76 -7.61 10.93 3.34
C ASN A 76 -7.03 10.51 4.70
N LEU A 77 -6.66 9.22 4.85
CA LEU A 77 -6.07 8.71 6.08
C LEU A 77 -4.73 9.38 6.42
N GLN A 78 -3.92 9.66 5.41
CA GLN A 78 -2.68 10.42 5.58
C GLN A 78 -2.97 11.83 6.06
N GLN A 79 -3.92 12.53 5.43
CA GLN A 79 -4.26 13.91 5.79
C GLN A 79 -4.82 14.01 7.20
N ASP A 80 -5.66 13.06 7.61
CA ASP A 80 -6.19 13.00 8.98
C ASP A 80 -5.08 12.75 10.00
N SER A 81 -4.12 11.88 9.67
CA SER A 81 -2.93 11.65 10.49
C SER A 81 -2.09 12.93 10.64
N ILE A 82 -1.85 13.66 9.54
CA ILE A 82 -1.11 14.93 9.57
C ILE A 82 -1.84 15.98 10.42
N LYS A 83 -3.17 16.14 10.25
CA LYS A 83 -3.98 17.07 11.04
C LYS A 83 -3.89 16.78 12.54
N ALA A 84 -3.98 15.50 12.92
CA ALA A 84 -3.85 15.08 14.31
C ALA A 84 -2.46 15.42 14.88
N LEU A 85 -1.38 15.09 14.16
CA LEU A 85 0.00 15.39 14.57
C LEU A 85 0.25 16.90 14.73
N VAL A 86 -0.19 17.72 13.77
CA VAL A 86 -0.07 19.19 13.84
C VAL A 86 -0.84 19.75 15.03
N GLY A 87 -1.99 19.15 15.36
CA GLY A 87 -2.76 19.50 16.55
C GLY A 87 -2.20 18.97 17.87
N GLY A 88 -1.05 18.29 17.88
CA GLY A 88 -0.45 17.70 19.08
C GLY A 88 -1.15 16.44 19.59
N HIS A 89 -2.01 15.81 18.77
CA HIS A 89 -2.71 14.58 19.12
C HIS A 89 -1.91 13.36 18.65
N GLN A 90 -2.06 12.25 19.38
CA GLN A 90 -1.54 10.97 18.94
C GLN A 90 -2.35 10.43 17.76
N THR A 91 -1.66 9.84 16.77
CA THR A 91 -2.28 9.16 15.63
C THR A 91 -2.38 7.66 15.85
N SER A 92 -3.36 7.05 15.21
CA SER A 92 -3.37 5.60 14.98
C SER A 92 -2.70 5.30 13.65
N ASP A 93 -2.11 4.12 13.53
CA ASP A 93 -1.72 3.60 12.22
C ASP A 93 -2.95 3.08 11.47
N ALA A 94 -2.82 2.89 10.16
CA ALA A 94 -3.82 2.19 9.37
C ALA A 94 -3.19 1.20 8.37
N LEU A 95 -3.95 0.18 8.03
CA LEU A 95 -3.61 -0.81 7.01
C LEU A 95 -4.80 -0.99 6.08
N ILE A 96 -4.63 -0.75 4.79
CA ILE A 96 -5.66 -1.01 3.78
C ILE A 96 -5.31 -2.31 3.06
N LEU A 97 -6.27 -3.23 2.94
CA LEU A 97 -6.12 -4.47 2.18
C LEU A 97 -7.17 -4.50 1.07
N LEU A 98 -6.75 -4.55 -0.18
CA LEU A 98 -7.64 -4.54 -1.34
C LEU A 98 -7.01 -5.27 -2.53
N GLU A 99 -7.77 -5.38 -3.61
CA GLU A 99 -7.26 -5.74 -4.94
C GLU A 99 -7.60 -4.62 -5.92
N HIS A 100 -6.85 -4.49 -7.00
CA HIS A 100 -7.17 -3.53 -8.06
C HIS A 100 -7.62 -4.22 -9.34
N PRO A 101 -8.61 -3.67 -10.06
CA PRO A 101 -8.75 -3.94 -11.49
C PRO A 101 -7.42 -3.66 -12.21
N THR A 102 -7.25 -4.25 -13.39
CA THR A 102 -6.05 -4.11 -14.21
C THR A 102 -5.58 -2.66 -14.32
N VAL A 103 -4.40 -2.35 -13.77
CA VAL A 103 -3.86 -0.99 -13.74
C VAL A 103 -2.33 -0.97 -13.77
N TYR A 104 -1.77 -0.09 -14.59
CA TYR A 104 -0.36 0.28 -14.54
C TYR A 104 -0.20 1.58 -13.74
N THR A 105 0.79 1.62 -12.86
CA THR A 105 1.15 2.84 -12.13
C THR A 105 2.60 3.20 -12.41
N LEU A 106 2.85 4.45 -12.77
CA LEU A 106 4.18 4.98 -13.05
C LEU A 106 4.63 5.77 -11.82
N GLY A 107 5.62 5.24 -11.10
CA GLY A 107 6.28 5.95 -10.01
C GLY A 107 7.14 7.12 -10.48
N SER A 108 7.69 7.88 -9.53
CA SER A 108 8.46 9.10 -9.77
C SER A 108 9.69 8.89 -10.65
N SER A 109 10.32 7.72 -10.59
CA SER A 109 11.50 7.36 -11.39
C SER A 109 11.15 6.73 -12.74
N SER A 110 9.86 6.66 -13.11
CA SER A 110 9.45 6.05 -14.37
C SER A 110 9.61 7.01 -15.53
N VAL A 111 10.07 6.49 -16.67
CA VAL A 111 10.04 7.14 -17.97
C VAL A 111 9.04 6.40 -18.87
N LEU A 112 8.51 7.06 -19.91
CA LEU A 112 7.53 6.41 -20.80
C LEU A 112 8.11 5.16 -21.49
N SER A 113 9.42 5.13 -21.73
CA SER A 113 10.11 3.96 -22.30
C SER A 113 10.18 2.75 -21.36
N ASP A 114 9.77 2.88 -20.09
CA ASP A 114 9.58 1.72 -19.21
C ASP A 114 8.29 0.94 -19.57
N ILE A 115 7.41 1.51 -20.42
CA ILE A 115 6.23 0.84 -20.96
C ILE A 115 6.61 0.20 -22.30
N LEU A 116 6.38 -1.11 -22.41
CA LEU A 116 6.81 -1.91 -23.57
C LEU A 116 5.79 -1.95 -24.71
N PHE A 117 4.70 -1.20 -24.61
CA PHE A 117 3.65 -1.09 -25.62
C PHE A 117 3.36 0.38 -25.92
N GLU A 118 2.87 0.65 -27.12
CA GLU A 118 2.51 2.00 -27.52
C GLU A 118 1.31 2.48 -26.71
N LEU A 119 1.46 3.66 -26.09
CA LEU A 119 0.35 4.35 -25.46
C LEU A 119 -0.36 5.21 -26.50
N PRO A 120 -1.70 5.21 -26.53
CA PRO A 120 -2.42 6.25 -27.26
C PRO A 120 -2.07 7.62 -26.66
N ASP A 121 -2.23 8.70 -27.44
CA ASP A 121 -2.06 10.08 -26.97
C ASP A 121 -3.08 10.39 -25.86
N ILE A 122 -2.71 10.12 -24.61
CA ILE A 122 -3.58 10.28 -23.46
C ILE A 122 -2.85 11.03 -22.34
N ASP A 123 -3.56 11.98 -21.73
CA ASP A 123 -3.09 12.66 -20.53
C ASP A 123 -3.10 11.71 -19.31
N ILE A 124 -1.93 11.18 -18.99
CA ILE A 124 -1.70 10.28 -17.84
C ILE A 124 -1.46 11.03 -16.51
N THR A 125 -1.52 12.36 -16.49
CA THR A 125 -1.05 13.16 -15.35
C THR A 125 -2.06 13.25 -14.21
N ASN A 126 -3.37 13.19 -14.47
CA ASN A 126 -4.39 13.42 -13.42
C ASN A 126 -5.69 12.62 -13.58
N VAL A 127 -5.89 11.89 -14.68
CA VAL A 127 -7.08 11.05 -14.89
C VAL A 127 -6.58 9.65 -15.20
N GLY A 128 -7.11 8.65 -14.50
CA GLY A 128 -6.89 7.25 -14.83
C GLY A 128 -7.39 6.98 -16.23
N ALA A 129 -6.50 7.09 -17.21
CA ALA A 129 -6.81 6.85 -18.61
C ALA A 129 -7.18 5.38 -18.77
N LYS A 130 -8.43 5.09 -19.14
CA LYS A 130 -8.80 3.73 -19.55
C LYS A 130 -8.26 3.51 -20.96
N VAL A 131 -7.30 2.60 -21.08
CA VAL A 131 -6.65 2.23 -22.33
C VAL A 131 -7.25 0.91 -22.81
N VAL A 132 -7.58 0.89 -24.10
CA VAL A 132 -7.93 -0.30 -24.86
C VAL A 132 -6.92 -0.37 -25.99
N VAL A 133 -6.20 -1.49 -26.11
CA VAL A 133 -5.18 -1.69 -27.13
C VAL A 133 -5.83 -2.46 -28.28
N GLU A 134 -6.04 -1.80 -29.42
CA GLU A 134 -6.75 -2.37 -30.57
C GLU A 134 -6.03 -3.59 -31.15
N ASP A 135 -4.70 -3.57 -31.20
CA ASP A 135 -3.88 -4.67 -31.72
C ASP A 135 -3.89 -5.93 -30.83
N TYR A 136 -4.40 -5.82 -29.60
CA TYR A 136 -4.51 -6.93 -28.65
C TYR A 136 -5.94 -6.99 -28.09
N PRO A 137 -6.94 -7.41 -28.89
CA PRO A 137 -8.34 -7.42 -28.49
C PRO A 137 -8.63 -8.40 -27.33
N GLU A 138 -7.77 -9.39 -27.14
CA GLU A 138 -7.81 -10.36 -26.04
C GLU A 138 -7.39 -9.73 -24.69
N MET A 139 -6.69 -8.59 -24.72
CA MET A 139 -6.19 -7.94 -23.52
C MET A 139 -7.33 -7.20 -22.82
N PRO A 140 -7.58 -7.48 -21.53
CA PRO A 140 -8.61 -6.76 -20.81
C PRO A 140 -8.25 -5.26 -20.74
N PRO A 141 -9.24 -4.35 -20.87
CA PRO A 141 -9.01 -2.92 -20.69
C PRO A 141 -8.31 -2.64 -19.37
N PHE A 142 -7.37 -1.70 -19.38
CA PHE A 142 -6.59 -1.35 -18.20
C PHE A 142 -6.54 0.15 -18.00
N SER A 143 -6.20 0.57 -16.78
CA SER A 143 -5.96 1.98 -16.49
C SER A 143 -4.47 2.28 -16.36
N ILE A 144 -4.08 3.53 -16.63
CA ILE A 144 -2.72 4.01 -16.36
C ILE A 144 -2.79 5.23 -15.46
N PHE A 145 -1.93 5.27 -14.44
CA PHE A 145 -1.78 6.42 -13.54
C PHE A 145 -0.31 6.80 -13.35
N ARG A 146 0.00 8.09 -13.42
CA ARG A 146 1.27 8.62 -12.88
C ARG A 146 1.08 8.98 -11.41
N VAL A 147 1.94 8.44 -10.54
CA VAL A 147 1.74 8.52 -9.08
C VAL A 147 3.02 8.87 -8.34
N GLN A 148 2.89 9.49 -7.17
CA GLN A 148 4.01 9.97 -6.36
C GLN A 148 4.53 8.86 -5.42
N ARG A 149 4.92 7.72 -6.01
CA ARG A 149 5.63 6.65 -5.30
C ARG A 149 7.05 6.49 -5.82
N GLY A 150 7.93 5.98 -4.97
CA GLY A 150 9.25 5.53 -5.40
C GLY A 150 9.19 4.36 -6.40
N GLY A 151 10.28 4.16 -7.12
CA GLY A 151 10.42 3.10 -8.11
C GLY A 151 9.86 3.44 -9.49
N LYS A 152 9.99 2.48 -10.40
CA LYS A 152 9.59 2.58 -11.81
C LYS A 152 8.12 2.17 -12.01
N VAL A 153 7.74 1.77 -13.22
CA VAL A 153 6.41 1.23 -13.52
C VAL A 153 6.11 -0.04 -12.72
N THR A 154 4.86 -0.23 -12.31
CA THR A 154 4.36 -1.48 -11.74
C THR A 154 2.95 -1.76 -12.28
N TYR A 155 2.54 -3.02 -12.17
CA TYR A 155 1.27 -3.51 -12.66
C TYR A 155 0.50 -4.19 -11.52
N HIS A 156 -0.80 -3.88 -11.45
CA HIS A 156 -1.74 -4.54 -10.55
C HIS A 156 -2.88 -5.19 -11.32
N CYS A 157 -3.34 -6.32 -10.82
CA CYS A 157 -4.42 -7.09 -11.44
C CYS A 157 -5.30 -7.80 -10.39
N PRO A 158 -6.51 -8.23 -10.79
CA PRO A 158 -7.34 -9.10 -9.96
C PRO A 158 -6.57 -10.34 -9.49
N GLY A 159 -6.73 -10.72 -8.22
CA GLY A 159 -6.02 -11.81 -7.56
C GLY A 159 -4.71 -11.39 -6.88
N GLN A 160 -4.24 -10.15 -7.10
CA GLN A 160 -3.09 -9.59 -6.39
C GLN A 160 -3.57 -8.82 -5.15
N LEU A 161 -3.25 -9.32 -3.96
CA LEU A 161 -3.50 -8.60 -2.72
C LEU A 161 -2.53 -7.40 -2.63
N VAL A 162 -3.09 -6.21 -2.56
CA VAL A 162 -2.35 -4.98 -2.36
C VAL A 162 -2.59 -4.49 -0.94
N VAL A 163 -1.49 -4.15 -0.26
CA VAL A 163 -1.50 -3.69 1.12
C VAL A 163 -0.90 -2.30 1.19
N TYR A 164 -1.62 -1.34 1.77
CA TYR A 164 -1.15 0.03 1.98
C TYR A 164 -1.04 0.34 3.48
N PRO A 165 0.17 0.23 4.08
CA PRO A 165 0.43 0.72 5.43
C PRO A 165 0.48 2.25 5.44
N ILE A 166 -0.38 2.88 6.26
CA ILE A 166 -0.38 4.32 6.53
C ILE A 166 0.10 4.49 7.97
N LEU A 167 1.40 4.78 8.13
CA LEU A 167 2.08 4.73 9.43
C LEU A 167 2.66 6.10 9.80
N ASP A 168 2.65 6.42 11.10
CA ASP A 168 3.45 7.54 11.63
C ASP A 168 4.89 7.09 11.85
N LEU A 169 5.76 7.34 10.87
CA LEU A 169 7.17 7.01 10.99
C LEU A 169 7.87 7.77 12.11
N ASN A 170 7.35 8.90 12.62
CA ASN A 170 7.95 9.58 13.77
C ASN A 170 7.89 8.70 15.03
N TYR A 171 6.77 8.01 15.21
CA TYR A 171 6.62 7.03 16.28
C TYR A 171 7.51 5.80 16.07
N HIS A 172 7.64 5.35 14.81
CA HIS A 172 8.45 4.16 14.47
C HIS A 172 9.95 4.45 14.29
N GLY A 173 10.41 5.63 14.74
CA GLY A 173 11.83 6.00 14.81
C GLY A 173 12.44 6.57 13.52
N LYS A 174 11.62 7.05 12.59
CA LYS A 174 11.97 7.80 11.35
C LYS A 174 13.05 7.16 10.48
N ASP A 175 13.02 5.84 10.38
CA ASP A 175 14.03 5.07 9.66
C ASP A 175 13.36 4.33 8.50
N ILE A 176 13.50 4.89 7.30
CA ILE A 176 12.84 4.37 6.11
C ILE A 176 13.45 3.04 5.65
N GLU A 177 14.76 2.89 5.77
CA GLU A 177 15.45 1.66 5.37
C GLU A 177 15.04 0.50 6.28
N ARG A 178 14.99 0.74 7.60
CA ARG A 178 14.49 -0.25 8.55
C ARG A 178 13.03 -0.60 8.29
N TYR A 179 12.19 0.39 7.97
CA TYR A 179 10.81 0.15 7.61
C TYR A 179 10.68 -0.78 6.39
N LEU A 180 11.42 -0.51 5.32
CA LEU A 180 11.41 -1.34 4.11
C LEU A 180 11.93 -2.75 4.39
N ARG A 181 13.04 -2.88 5.12
CA ARG A 181 13.59 -4.19 5.54
C ARG A 181 12.61 -5.01 6.36
N ASN A 182 11.85 -4.35 7.25
CA ASN A 182 10.81 -5.00 8.05
C ASN A 182 9.64 -5.47 7.17
N LEU A 183 9.24 -4.66 6.18
CA LEU A 183 8.17 -5.02 5.25
C LEU A 183 8.57 -6.23 4.38
N GLU A 184 9.79 -6.26 3.86
CA GLU A 184 10.34 -7.41 3.15
C GLU A 184 10.36 -8.66 4.03
N GLN A 185 10.78 -8.51 5.30
CA GLN A 185 10.82 -9.64 6.23
C GLN A 185 9.41 -10.18 6.50
N LEU A 186 8.42 -9.30 6.64
CA LEU A 186 7.02 -9.67 6.80
C LEU A 186 6.55 -10.51 5.61
N ILE A 187 6.88 -10.09 4.39
CA ILE A 187 6.54 -10.82 3.16
C ILE A 187 7.21 -12.20 3.15
N ILE A 188 8.51 -12.27 3.40
CA ILE A 188 9.27 -13.54 3.44
C ILE A 188 8.67 -14.50 4.48
N ASN A 189 8.39 -14.01 5.69
CA ASN A 189 7.79 -14.81 6.75
C ASN A 189 6.39 -15.30 6.37
N THR A 190 5.62 -14.46 5.67
CA THR A 190 4.29 -14.83 5.21
C THR A 190 4.38 -15.93 4.16
N LEU A 191 5.24 -15.78 3.14
CA LEU A 191 5.50 -16.80 2.12
C LEU A 191 5.93 -18.14 2.73
N ALA A 192 6.80 -18.10 3.74
CA ALA A 192 7.27 -19.31 4.43
C ALA A 192 6.13 -20.11 5.08
N ARG A 193 5.05 -19.46 5.54
CA ARG A 193 3.85 -20.15 6.07
C ARG A 193 3.10 -20.94 5.00
N PHE A 194 3.29 -20.61 3.73
CA PHE A 194 2.73 -21.34 2.58
C PHE A 194 3.75 -22.30 1.96
N GLY A 195 4.89 -22.54 2.61
CA GLY A 195 5.96 -23.38 2.07
C GLY A 195 6.72 -22.75 0.89
N VAL A 196 6.53 -21.44 0.66
CA VAL A 196 7.23 -20.70 -0.40
C VAL A 196 8.46 -20.02 0.20
N ARG A 197 9.63 -20.26 -0.40
CA ARG A 197 10.88 -19.60 0.02
C ARG A 197 10.97 -18.21 -0.60
N GLY A 198 10.90 -17.18 0.25
CA GLY A 198 11.28 -15.81 -0.12
C GLY A 198 12.74 -15.51 0.22
N ALA A 199 13.37 -14.59 -0.52
CA ALA A 199 14.70 -14.07 -0.26
C ALA A 199 14.76 -12.58 -0.61
N ARG A 200 15.80 -11.90 -0.13
CA ARG A 200 16.18 -10.56 -0.60
C ARG A 200 17.31 -10.72 -1.60
N GLU A 201 17.25 -9.96 -2.68
CA GLU A 201 18.39 -9.80 -3.57
C GLU A 201 19.26 -8.64 -3.03
N GLU A 202 20.57 -8.83 -2.97
CA GLU A 202 21.48 -7.73 -2.63
C GLU A 202 21.56 -6.77 -3.82
N GLY A 203 20.83 -5.66 -3.73
CA GLY A 203 20.86 -4.63 -4.76
C GLY A 203 19.61 -3.75 -4.76
N ASP A 204 19.61 -2.74 -3.91
CA ASP A 204 19.34 -1.31 -4.22
C ASP A 204 19.49 -0.48 -2.94
#